data_AF-A0A246WLZ3-F1
#
_entry.id   AF-A0A246WLZ3-F1
#
_cell.length_a   1.000
_cell.length_b   1.000
_cell.length_c   1.000
_cell.angle_alpha   90.00
_cell.angle_beta   90.00
_cell.angle_gamma   90.00
#
_symmetry.space_group_name_H-M   'P 1'
#
loop_
_entity.id
_entity.type
_entity.pdbx_description
1 polymer ?
#
loop_
_entity_poly.entity_id
_entity_poly.type
_entity_poly.pdbx_seq_one_letter_code
_entity_poly.pdbx_strand_id
1 'polypeptide(L)'
;MDVWSFGNLNGFGKQLTLSDSYHTQDCSRYRSDFDMLDQQTEKLQQARKQLEIRLSGNIDAATSYMRQSAYGQTAGELPLGLNGAVIVFLHDFYDSPHIYPELVFHDFWSWICFTVEALQKNGTNFFLKPHPNQIALSDKAMVRLRAKYPDLKWLSASTSNVQLAQAGIACGVTVYGTVAHELAYLGVPSIGSARHPHHSFDFCRTARTRQEYEDMLQTYKARPLSQEEMQQQALAFYYMHNLHDAGDTRDLQKAFVAFWRACNMGEPADESIEAAFLSLANHPSFARFATKLVNRQENLSQHAAYH
;
A
#
# COMPACT_ATOMS: atom_id res chain seq x y z
N MET A 1 -11.18 25.98 11.41
CA MET A 1 -9.72 25.91 11.68
C MET A 1 -9.14 24.92 10.70
N ASP A 2 -8.09 25.28 9.98
CA ASP A 2 -7.40 24.36 9.08
C ASP A 2 -6.63 23.33 9.89
N VAL A 3 -6.93 22.06 9.67
CA VAL A 3 -6.23 20.94 10.31
C VAL A 3 -5.34 20.28 9.27
N TRP A 4 -4.07 20.11 9.60
CA TRP A 4 -3.08 19.46 8.74
C TRP A 4 -2.54 18.22 9.41
N SER A 5 -2.31 17.18 8.61
CA SER A 5 -1.59 15.97 9.03
C SER A 5 -0.27 15.85 8.27
N PHE A 6 0.80 15.53 9.01
CA PHE A 6 2.15 15.28 8.49
C PHE A 6 2.56 13.82 8.75
N GLY A 7 1.58 12.93 8.96
CA GLY A 7 1.79 11.56 9.42
C GLY A 7 2.06 10.54 8.32
N ASN A 8 2.28 10.96 7.06
CA ASN A 8 2.54 10.03 5.95
C ASN A 8 3.81 10.43 5.20
N LEU A 9 4.43 9.47 4.51
CA LEU A 9 5.62 9.68 3.67
C LEU A 9 5.27 9.87 2.18
N ASN A 10 3.99 9.73 1.82
CA ASN A 10 3.50 9.84 0.44
C ASN A 10 3.24 11.30 0.01
N GLY A 11 3.30 12.24 0.95
CA GLY A 11 3.28 13.67 0.74
C GLY A 11 3.90 14.38 1.94
N PHE A 12 4.18 15.68 1.80
CA PHE A 12 4.72 16.44 2.93
C PHE A 12 3.67 16.66 4.03
N GLY A 13 2.49 17.14 3.64
CA GLY A 13 1.38 17.38 4.54
C GLY A 13 0.06 17.34 3.79
N LYS A 14 -0.99 16.89 4.48
CA LYS A 14 -2.35 16.80 3.95
C LYS A 14 -3.29 17.66 4.80
N GLN A 15 -4.00 18.59 4.15
CA GLN A 15 -5.10 19.30 4.79
C GLN A 15 -6.28 18.34 4.97
N LEU A 16 -6.76 18.20 6.20
CA LEU A 16 -7.93 17.41 6.53
C LEU A 16 -9.20 18.24 6.34
N THR A 17 -10.24 17.59 5.87
CA THR A 17 -11.57 18.18 5.71
C THR A 17 -12.62 17.31 6.39
N LEU A 18 -13.84 17.82 6.59
CA LEU A 18 -14.93 17.01 7.15
C LEU A 18 -15.29 15.82 6.24
N SER A 19 -15.10 15.97 4.93
CA SER A 19 -15.31 14.90 3.95
C SER A 19 -14.11 13.98 3.77
N ASP A 20 -12.93 14.37 4.28
CA ASP A 20 -11.69 13.62 4.16
C ASP A 20 -10.78 13.87 5.38
N SER A 21 -11.05 13.10 6.45
CA SER A 21 -10.37 13.21 7.73
C SER A 21 -9.16 12.26 7.87
N TYR A 22 -8.89 11.44 6.86
CA TYR A 22 -7.79 10.47 6.89
C TYR A 22 -6.46 11.16 6.59
N HIS A 23 -5.38 10.74 7.24
CA HIS A 23 -4.06 11.31 6.99
C HIS A 23 -3.44 10.81 5.67
N THR A 24 -3.88 9.69 5.12
CA THR A 24 -3.43 9.16 3.82
C THR A 24 -4.03 9.92 2.65
N GLN A 25 -3.35 9.96 1.50
CA GLN A 25 -3.89 10.60 0.28
C GLN A 25 -5.24 9.99 -0.15
N ASP A 26 -6.16 10.85 -0.59
CA ASP A 26 -7.37 10.39 -1.28
C ASP A 26 -7.00 9.83 -2.66
N CYS A 27 -7.17 8.53 -2.84
CA CYS A 27 -6.85 7.81 -4.06
C CYS A 27 -8.11 7.53 -4.92
N SER A 28 -9.28 8.05 -4.52
CA SER A 28 -10.56 7.69 -5.14
C SER A 28 -10.68 8.06 -6.60
N ARG A 29 -9.93 9.08 -7.03
CA ARG A 29 -9.91 9.58 -8.40
C ARG A 29 -8.73 9.10 -9.22
N TYR A 30 -7.84 8.25 -8.68
CA TYR A 30 -6.62 7.85 -9.40
C TYR A 30 -6.91 7.35 -10.82
N ARG A 31 -7.92 6.51 -11.01
CA ARG A 31 -8.29 6.02 -12.35
C ARG A 31 -8.81 7.14 -13.24
N SER A 32 -9.83 7.89 -12.82
CA SER A 32 -10.41 8.95 -13.64
C SER A 32 -9.43 10.08 -13.95
N ASP A 33 -8.56 10.41 -12.99
CA ASP A 33 -7.54 11.44 -13.18
C ASP A 33 -6.46 10.94 -14.14
N PHE A 34 -6.07 9.67 -14.08
CA PHE A 34 -5.17 9.06 -15.08
C PHE A 34 -5.78 9.06 -16.48
N ASP A 35 -7.09 8.77 -16.58
CA ASP A 35 -7.80 8.73 -17.86
C ASP A 35 -7.84 10.10 -18.56
N MET A 36 -7.69 11.19 -17.81
CA MET A 36 -7.64 12.57 -18.32
C MET A 36 -6.22 13.06 -18.64
N LEU A 37 -5.18 12.27 -18.34
CA LEU A 37 -3.80 12.68 -18.58
C LEU A 37 -3.42 12.55 -20.05
N ASP A 38 -2.71 13.55 -20.59
CA ASP A 38 -2.06 13.42 -21.90
C ASP A 38 -0.91 12.40 -21.87
N GLN A 39 -0.48 11.90 -23.03
CA GLN A 39 0.69 11.01 -23.18
C GLN A 39 0.63 9.75 -22.28
N GLN A 40 -0.56 9.15 -22.12
CA GLN A 40 -0.76 7.98 -21.24
C GLN A 40 0.21 6.84 -21.57
N THR A 41 0.47 6.56 -22.85
CA THR A 41 1.41 5.51 -23.27
C THR A 41 2.81 5.71 -22.70
N GLU A 42 3.33 6.95 -22.74
CA GLU A 42 4.65 7.28 -22.17
C GLU A 42 4.64 7.11 -20.65
N LYS A 43 3.56 7.55 -19.98
CA LYS A 43 3.37 7.44 -18.52
C LYS A 43 3.31 5.98 -18.06
N LEU A 44 2.58 5.12 -18.80
CA LEU A 44 2.54 3.68 -18.55
C LEU A 44 3.92 3.05 -18.76
N GLN A 45 4.68 3.48 -19.76
CA GLN A 45 6.04 2.98 -19.99
C GLN A 45 7.00 3.38 -18.85
N GLN A 46 6.89 4.60 -18.33
CA GLN A 46 7.64 5.04 -17.15
C GLN A 46 7.30 4.20 -15.92
N ALA A 47 6.01 3.98 -15.66
CA ALA A 47 5.54 3.13 -14.57
C ALA A 47 6.05 1.69 -14.70
N ARG A 48 6.02 1.14 -15.92
CA ARG A 48 6.51 -0.21 -16.20
C ARG A 48 7.97 -0.36 -15.81
N LYS A 49 8.82 0.56 -16.27
CA LYS A 49 10.25 0.54 -15.97
C LYS A 49 10.52 0.52 -14.46
N GLN A 50 9.80 1.35 -13.70
CA GLN A 50 10.00 1.46 -12.25
C GLN A 50 9.43 0.24 -11.50
N LEU A 51 8.25 -0.25 -11.89
CA LEU A 51 7.64 -1.42 -11.29
C LEU A 51 8.47 -2.70 -11.54
N GLU A 52 9.04 -2.86 -12.74
CA GLU A 52 9.93 -3.98 -13.04
C GLU A 52 11.22 -3.94 -12.22
N ILE A 53 11.80 -2.75 -12.01
CA ILE A 53 12.95 -2.56 -11.10
C ILE A 53 12.59 -3.01 -9.68
N ARG A 54 11.41 -2.62 -9.17
CA ARG A 54 10.93 -3.05 -7.85
C ARG A 54 10.74 -4.57 -7.76
N LEU A 55 10.10 -5.18 -8.77
CA LEU A 55 9.88 -6.63 -8.83
C LEU A 55 11.19 -7.43 -8.95
N SER A 56 12.26 -6.81 -9.48
CA SER A 56 13.60 -7.42 -9.60
C SER A 56 14.41 -7.46 -8.29
N GLY A 57 13.96 -6.76 -7.23
CA GLY A 57 14.67 -6.75 -5.95
C GLY A 57 15.25 -5.41 -5.50
N ASN A 58 15.25 -4.41 -6.38
CA ASN A 58 15.87 -3.12 -6.09
C ASN A 58 14.98 -2.24 -5.20
N ILE A 59 15.58 -1.52 -4.25
CA ILE A 59 14.89 -0.58 -3.36
C ILE A 59 14.58 0.71 -4.15
N ASP A 60 13.30 1.08 -4.25
CA ASP A 60 12.85 2.35 -4.84
C ASP A 60 12.59 3.42 -3.76
N ALA A 61 12.41 4.67 -4.15
CA ALA A 61 12.12 5.77 -3.21
C ALA A 61 10.80 5.55 -2.44
N ALA A 62 9.82 4.86 -3.03
CA ALA A 62 8.50 4.57 -2.45
C ALA A 62 8.54 3.45 -1.40
N THR A 63 9.52 2.56 -1.46
CA THR A 63 9.78 1.48 -0.48
C THR A 63 10.92 1.80 0.48
N SER A 64 11.44 3.02 0.43
CA SER A 64 12.62 3.46 1.20
C SER A 64 12.46 3.41 2.72
N TYR A 65 11.22 3.29 3.22
CA TYR A 65 10.87 3.10 4.63
C TYR A 65 10.91 1.62 5.08
N MET A 66 10.91 0.66 4.15
CA MET A 66 10.99 -0.77 4.46
C MET A 66 12.45 -1.16 4.75
N ARG A 67 12.73 -1.73 5.93
CA ARG A 67 14.08 -2.18 6.33
C ARG A 67 14.59 -3.34 5.50
N GLN A 68 13.70 -4.22 5.06
CA GLN A 68 13.99 -5.28 4.09
C GLN A 68 12.96 -5.20 2.95
N SER A 69 13.45 -5.24 1.71
CA SER A 69 12.58 -5.45 0.54
C SER A 69 12.18 -6.93 0.53
N ALA A 70 10.91 -7.23 0.27
CA ALA A 70 10.45 -8.62 0.07
C ALA A 70 10.98 -9.25 -1.23
N TYR A 71 11.94 -8.59 -1.89
CA TYR A 71 12.27 -8.77 -3.30
C TYR A 71 13.74 -9.14 -3.52
N GLY A 72 14.58 -9.18 -2.47
CA GLY A 72 15.93 -9.72 -2.57
C GLY A 72 15.90 -11.22 -2.89
N GLN A 73 16.54 -11.64 -4.00
CA GLN A 73 16.58 -13.03 -4.42
C GLN A 73 16.94 -13.96 -3.27
N THR A 74 15.98 -14.78 -2.84
CA THR A 74 16.30 -16.05 -2.17
C THR A 74 15.46 -17.15 -2.80
N ALA A 75 16.17 -18.00 -3.55
CA ALA A 75 15.70 -19.19 -4.23
C ALA A 75 15.32 -20.28 -3.22
N GLY A 76 14.26 -20.05 -2.44
CA GLY A 76 13.62 -21.12 -1.69
C GLY A 76 12.75 -21.97 -2.61
N GLU A 77 12.77 -23.29 -2.43
CA GLU A 77 11.82 -24.18 -3.10
C GLU A 77 10.39 -23.80 -2.70
N LEU A 78 9.51 -23.68 -3.69
CA LEU A 78 8.10 -23.44 -3.46
C LEU A 78 7.42 -24.74 -2.99
N PRO A 79 6.47 -24.66 -2.05
CA PRO A 79 5.69 -25.84 -1.68
C PRO A 79 4.84 -26.32 -2.85
N LEU A 80 4.56 -27.62 -2.87
CA LEU A 80 3.65 -28.22 -3.85
C LEU A 80 2.22 -27.70 -3.69
N GLY A 81 1.48 -27.65 -4.80
CA GLY A 81 0.06 -27.31 -4.81
C GLY A 81 -0.24 -25.80 -4.83
N LEU A 82 0.69 -24.96 -5.28
CA LEU A 82 0.43 -23.52 -5.49
C LEU A 82 -0.45 -23.21 -6.70
N ASN A 83 -0.42 -24.05 -7.74
CA ASN A 83 -1.21 -23.84 -8.93
C ASN A 83 -2.71 -23.83 -8.59
N GLY A 84 -3.39 -22.74 -8.92
CA GLY A 84 -4.80 -22.51 -8.60
C GLY A 84 -5.09 -22.19 -7.13
N ALA A 85 -4.07 -22.01 -6.28
CA ALA A 85 -4.25 -21.73 -4.85
C ALA A 85 -4.54 -20.24 -4.57
N VAL A 86 -5.15 -19.98 -3.41
CA VAL A 86 -5.27 -18.62 -2.85
C VAL A 86 -4.08 -18.32 -1.95
N ILE A 87 -3.48 -17.15 -2.10
CA ILE A 87 -2.43 -16.68 -1.17
C ILE A 87 -2.99 -15.57 -0.30
N VAL A 88 -3.02 -15.78 1.02
CA VAL A 88 -3.42 -14.78 2.00
C VAL A 88 -2.17 -14.03 2.48
N PHE A 89 -2.05 -12.76 2.07
CA PHE A 89 -0.93 -11.89 2.43
C PHE A 89 -1.23 -11.20 3.75
N LEU A 90 -0.51 -11.61 4.81
CA LEU A 90 -0.70 -11.05 6.13
C LEU A 90 -0.19 -9.62 6.22
N HIS A 91 -0.94 -8.78 6.92
CA HIS A 91 -0.47 -7.51 7.45
C HIS A 91 0.26 -7.74 8.77
N ASP A 92 1.05 -6.78 9.21
CA ASP A 92 1.52 -6.78 10.58
C ASP A 92 0.34 -6.48 11.51
N PHE A 93 0.10 -7.35 12.50
CA PHE A 93 -1.02 -7.21 13.45
C PHE A 93 -0.96 -5.94 14.30
N TYR A 94 0.20 -5.30 14.37
CA TYR A 94 0.42 -4.05 15.10
C TYR A 94 0.49 -2.81 14.19
N ASP A 95 0.34 -2.98 12.88
CA ASP A 95 0.15 -1.84 11.98
C ASP A 95 -1.23 -1.19 12.21
N SER A 96 -1.52 -0.08 11.53
CA SER A 96 -2.74 0.70 11.70
C SER A 96 -3.90 0.17 10.84
N PRO A 97 -4.80 -0.72 11.32
CA PRO A 97 -5.87 -1.29 10.49
C PRO A 97 -6.81 -0.25 9.89
N HIS A 98 -7.01 0.88 10.58
CA HIS A 98 -7.91 1.96 10.17
C HIS A 98 -7.18 3.13 9.50
N ILE A 99 -5.98 2.88 8.94
CA ILE A 99 -5.26 3.89 8.15
C ILE A 99 -6.03 4.29 6.88
N TYR A 100 -6.82 3.35 6.34
CA TYR A 100 -7.72 3.58 5.21
C TYR A 100 -9.19 3.45 5.65
N PRO A 101 -10.11 4.15 4.98
CA PRO A 101 -11.53 4.08 5.29
C PRO A 101 -12.15 2.72 4.97
N GLU A 102 -13.35 2.50 5.52
CA GLU A 102 -14.24 1.40 5.13
C GLU A 102 -13.61 0.00 5.29
N LEU A 103 -12.75 -0.19 6.30
CA LEU A 103 -12.30 -1.53 6.68
C LEU A 103 -13.50 -2.40 7.09
N VAL A 104 -13.66 -3.56 6.44
CA VAL A 104 -14.79 -4.49 6.69
C VAL A 104 -14.74 -5.12 8.09
N PHE A 105 -13.55 -5.19 8.69
CA PHE A 105 -13.28 -5.85 9.97
C PHE A 105 -12.81 -4.84 11.03
N HIS A 106 -12.87 -5.21 12.32
CA HIS A 106 -12.42 -4.30 13.38
C HIS A 106 -10.89 -4.20 13.46
N ASP A 107 -10.19 -5.25 13.07
CA ASP A 107 -8.72 -5.35 13.11
C ASP A 107 -8.24 -6.50 12.20
N PHE A 108 -6.92 -6.63 12.05
CA PHE A 108 -6.30 -7.71 11.27
C PHE A 108 -6.52 -9.10 11.85
N TRP A 109 -6.71 -9.20 13.17
CA TRP A 109 -6.96 -10.48 13.83
C TRP A 109 -8.32 -11.06 13.45
N SER A 110 -9.34 -10.22 13.48
CA SER A 110 -10.71 -10.52 13.09
C SER A 110 -10.79 -10.86 11.61
N TRP A 111 -10.08 -10.09 10.76
CA TRP A 111 -9.98 -10.36 9.33
C TRP A 111 -9.34 -11.72 9.03
N ILE A 112 -8.18 -12.04 9.63
CA ILE A 112 -7.49 -13.29 9.32
C ILE A 112 -8.25 -14.51 9.83
N CYS A 113 -8.85 -14.42 11.02
CA CYS A 113 -9.68 -15.51 11.57
C CYS A 113 -10.86 -15.80 10.62
N PHE A 114 -11.59 -14.77 10.22
CA PHE A 114 -12.71 -14.91 9.29
C PHE A 114 -12.26 -15.49 7.94
N THR A 115 -11.15 -14.98 7.40
CA THR A 115 -10.60 -15.42 6.11
C THR A 115 -10.23 -16.90 6.13
N VAL A 116 -9.52 -17.35 7.17
CA VAL A 116 -9.13 -18.76 7.34
C VAL A 116 -10.37 -19.64 7.47
N GLU A 117 -11.32 -19.27 8.33
CA GLU A 117 -12.53 -20.05 8.56
C GLU A 117 -13.39 -20.18 7.29
N ALA A 118 -13.54 -19.08 6.53
CA ALA A 118 -14.27 -19.09 5.26
C ALA A 118 -13.59 -19.96 4.19
N LEU A 119 -12.26 -19.85 4.04
CA LEU A 119 -11.51 -20.65 3.07
C LEU A 119 -11.51 -22.14 3.42
N GLN A 120 -11.38 -22.48 4.71
CA GLN A 120 -11.48 -23.87 5.19
C GLN A 120 -12.87 -24.46 4.98
N LYS A 121 -13.93 -23.71 5.33
CA LYS A 121 -15.33 -24.09 5.11
C LYS A 121 -15.62 -24.39 3.64
N ASN A 122 -14.99 -23.66 2.72
CA ASN A 122 -15.16 -23.84 1.27
C ASN A 122 -14.25 -24.94 0.69
N GLY A 123 -13.40 -25.58 1.49
CA GLY A 123 -12.40 -26.53 0.99
C GLY A 123 -11.39 -25.91 0.03
N THR A 124 -11.18 -24.59 0.10
CA THR A 124 -10.25 -23.88 -0.77
C THR A 124 -8.82 -24.29 -0.42
N ASN A 125 -7.99 -24.52 -1.42
CA ASN A 125 -6.56 -24.69 -1.22
C ASN A 125 -5.90 -23.32 -1.09
N PHE A 126 -5.36 -23.01 0.09
CA PHE A 126 -4.74 -21.70 0.35
C PHE A 126 -3.46 -21.81 1.18
N PHE A 127 -2.66 -20.75 1.11
CA PHE A 127 -1.44 -20.57 1.88
C PHE A 127 -1.42 -19.20 2.53
N LEU A 128 -0.80 -19.08 3.70
CA LEU A 128 -0.53 -17.80 4.34
C LEU A 128 0.89 -17.35 4.05
N LYS A 129 1.05 -16.09 3.65
CA LYS A 129 2.36 -15.44 3.49
C LYS A 129 2.52 -14.37 4.57
N PRO A 130 3.49 -14.53 5.50
CA PRO A 130 3.80 -13.52 6.51
C PRO A 130 4.25 -12.19 5.89
N HIS A 131 4.05 -11.09 6.62
CA HIS A 131 4.59 -9.78 6.25
C HIS A 131 6.13 -9.79 6.35
N PRO A 132 6.87 -9.20 5.38
CA PRO A 132 8.35 -9.23 5.37
C PRO A 132 8.99 -8.47 6.55
N ASN A 133 8.33 -7.43 7.07
CA ASN A 133 8.86 -6.57 8.12
C ASN A 133 8.11 -6.75 9.44
N GLN A 134 7.90 -8.00 9.89
CA GLN A 134 7.26 -8.26 11.19
C GLN A 134 8.13 -7.73 12.34
N ILE A 135 7.53 -6.97 13.25
CA ILE A 135 8.19 -6.59 14.51
C ILE A 135 8.19 -7.77 15.49
N ALA A 136 9.09 -7.76 16.48
CA ALA A 136 9.22 -8.84 17.46
C ALA A 136 7.91 -9.15 18.25
N LEU A 137 7.00 -8.17 18.37
CA LEU A 137 5.68 -8.39 18.98
C LEU A 137 4.74 -9.22 18.09
N SER A 138 4.90 -9.15 16.78
CA SER A 138 4.11 -9.90 15.79
C SER A 138 4.30 -11.40 15.94
N ASP A 139 5.42 -11.85 16.51
CA ASP A 139 5.69 -13.26 16.82
C ASP A 139 4.63 -13.86 17.75
N LYS A 140 4.11 -13.10 18.73
CA LYS A 140 3.06 -13.59 19.64
C LYS A 140 1.74 -13.83 18.92
N ALA A 141 1.34 -12.89 18.06
CA ALA A 141 0.13 -13.03 17.26
C ALA A 141 0.25 -14.20 16.28
N MET A 142 1.41 -14.37 15.67
CA MET A 142 1.72 -15.48 14.77
C MET A 142 1.68 -16.84 15.48
N VAL A 143 2.29 -16.95 16.67
CA VAL A 143 2.21 -18.16 17.51
C VAL A 143 0.76 -18.50 17.84
N ARG A 144 -0.04 -17.50 18.24
CA ARG A 144 -1.46 -17.69 18.54
C ARG A 144 -2.25 -18.14 17.32
N LEU A 145 -1.96 -17.58 16.14
CA LEU A 145 -2.65 -17.94 14.90
C LEU A 145 -2.33 -19.38 14.48
N ARG A 146 -1.05 -19.80 14.58
CA ARG A 146 -0.61 -21.18 14.34
C ARG A 146 -1.25 -22.17 15.31
N ALA A 147 -1.36 -21.80 16.59
CA ALA A 147 -2.00 -22.64 17.59
C ALA A 147 -3.52 -22.77 17.35
N LYS A 148 -4.17 -21.69 16.90
CA LYS A 148 -5.62 -21.70 16.60
C LYS A 148 -5.95 -22.54 15.36
N TYR A 149 -5.08 -22.51 14.35
CA TYR A 149 -5.26 -23.24 13.09
C TYR A 149 -3.98 -24.04 12.75
N PRO A 150 -3.82 -25.25 13.31
CA PRO A 150 -2.58 -26.02 13.20
C PRO A 150 -2.28 -26.51 11.78
N ASP A 151 -3.31 -26.73 10.95
CA ASP A 151 -3.17 -27.29 9.59
C ASP A 151 -2.89 -26.24 8.49
N LEU A 152 -2.60 -24.99 8.89
CA LEU A 152 -2.32 -23.92 7.92
C LEU A 152 -1.02 -24.18 7.15
N LYS A 153 -1.08 -24.00 5.83
CA LYS A 153 0.10 -24.01 4.96
C LYS A 153 0.73 -22.63 4.94
N TRP A 154 2.02 -22.55 5.19
CA TRP A 154 2.76 -21.29 5.30
C TRP A 154 3.78 -21.17 4.18
N LEU A 155 3.89 -19.96 3.63
CA LEU A 155 4.98 -19.55 2.75
C LEU A 155 6.06 -18.85 3.55
N SER A 156 7.28 -18.85 2.99
CA SER A 156 8.33 -17.97 3.49
C SER A 156 7.92 -16.51 3.27
N ALA A 157 8.27 -15.63 4.21
CA ALA A 157 8.15 -14.19 4.02
C ALA A 157 8.99 -13.70 2.83
N SER A 158 10.07 -14.43 2.49
CA SER A 158 10.97 -14.13 1.37
C SER A 158 10.49 -14.63 0.01
N THR A 159 9.41 -15.41 -0.06
CA THR A 159 8.87 -15.88 -1.34
C THR A 159 8.41 -14.69 -2.18
N SER A 160 8.94 -14.54 -3.40
CA SER A 160 8.63 -13.36 -4.22
C SER A 160 7.25 -13.48 -4.89
N ASN A 161 6.63 -12.33 -5.18
CA ASN A 161 5.34 -12.31 -5.88
C ASN A 161 5.46 -12.85 -7.32
N VAL A 162 6.63 -12.69 -7.95
CA VAL A 162 6.97 -13.26 -9.27
C VAL A 162 6.94 -14.78 -9.22
N GLN A 163 7.59 -15.39 -8.22
CA GLN A 163 7.59 -16.85 -8.04
C GLN A 163 6.16 -17.39 -7.85
N LEU A 164 5.35 -16.70 -7.04
CA LEU A 164 3.95 -17.10 -6.82
C LEU A 164 3.12 -17.02 -8.11
N ALA A 165 3.26 -15.93 -8.87
CA ALA A 165 2.56 -15.79 -10.14
C ALA A 165 2.98 -16.86 -11.16
N GLN A 166 4.28 -17.13 -11.27
CA GLN A 166 4.83 -18.20 -12.13
C GLN A 166 4.35 -19.60 -11.70
N ALA A 167 4.14 -19.81 -10.40
CA ALA A 167 3.56 -21.05 -9.87
C ALA A 167 2.05 -21.20 -10.15
N GLY A 168 1.41 -20.19 -10.74
CA GLY A 168 0.02 -20.25 -11.20
C GLY A 168 -1.02 -20.03 -10.10
N ILE A 169 -0.73 -19.24 -9.07
CA ILE A 169 -1.72 -18.92 -8.04
C ILE A 169 -2.98 -18.29 -8.66
N ALA A 170 -4.16 -18.58 -8.09
CA ALA A 170 -5.43 -18.10 -8.63
C ALA A 170 -5.76 -16.67 -8.18
N CYS A 171 -5.44 -16.32 -6.93
CA CYS A 171 -5.84 -15.05 -6.33
C CYS A 171 -4.96 -14.69 -5.13
N GLY A 172 -4.66 -13.41 -4.98
CA GLY A 172 -4.12 -12.85 -3.73
C GLY A 172 -5.22 -12.25 -2.85
N VAL A 173 -5.21 -12.54 -1.55
CA VAL A 173 -6.13 -11.98 -0.57
C VAL A 173 -5.34 -11.11 0.40
N THR A 174 -5.80 -9.87 0.58
CA THR A 174 -5.16 -8.89 1.48
C THR A 174 -6.22 -7.92 2.00
N VAL A 175 -5.94 -7.20 3.08
CA VAL A 175 -6.82 -6.11 3.51
C VAL A 175 -6.69 -4.91 2.57
N TYR A 176 -5.52 -4.28 2.58
CA TYR A 176 -5.20 -3.09 1.78
C TYR A 176 -3.79 -3.11 1.20
N GLY A 177 -3.14 -4.28 1.20
CA GLY A 177 -1.71 -4.37 0.94
C GLY A 177 -1.33 -3.97 -0.48
N THR A 178 -0.18 -3.33 -0.61
CA THR A 178 0.37 -2.92 -1.91
C THR A 178 0.57 -4.09 -2.87
N VAL A 179 0.66 -5.33 -2.38
CA VAL A 179 0.77 -6.54 -3.21
C VAL A 179 -0.30 -6.66 -4.30
N ALA A 180 -1.49 -6.07 -4.14
CA ALA A 180 -2.57 -6.17 -5.11
C ALA A 180 -2.19 -5.68 -6.52
N HIS A 181 -1.57 -4.49 -6.65
CA HIS A 181 -1.18 -3.97 -7.96
C HIS A 181 0.00 -4.74 -8.57
N GLU A 182 0.88 -5.28 -7.73
CA GLU A 182 1.99 -6.13 -8.18
C GLU A 182 1.47 -7.44 -8.77
N LEU A 183 0.50 -8.08 -8.09
CA LEU A 183 -0.16 -9.28 -8.60
C LEU A 183 -0.93 -9.00 -9.89
N ALA A 184 -1.64 -7.88 -9.96
CA ALA A 184 -2.35 -7.46 -11.16
C ALA A 184 -1.39 -7.28 -12.37
N TYR A 185 -0.22 -6.67 -12.14
CA TYR A 185 0.83 -6.58 -13.16
C TYR A 185 1.36 -7.97 -13.60
N LEU A 186 1.37 -8.93 -12.68
CA LEU A 186 1.75 -10.32 -12.97
C LEU A 186 0.58 -11.17 -13.49
N GLY A 187 -0.60 -10.60 -13.73
CA GLY A 187 -1.77 -11.29 -14.28
C GLY A 187 -2.60 -12.08 -13.27
N VAL A 188 -2.43 -11.83 -11.98
CA VAL A 188 -3.14 -12.47 -10.87
C VAL A 188 -4.10 -11.45 -10.21
N PRO A 189 -5.42 -11.71 -10.16
CA PRO A 189 -6.36 -10.82 -9.49
C PRO A 189 -6.24 -10.88 -7.96
N SER A 190 -6.76 -9.87 -7.27
CA SER A 190 -6.78 -9.84 -5.81
C SER A 190 -8.16 -9.56 -5.22
N ILE A 191 -8.31 -9.89 -3.93
CA ILE A 191 -9.47 -9.52 -3.10
C ILE A 191 -8.97 -8.64 -1.95
N GLY A 192 -9.61 -7.48 -1.78
CA GLY A 192 -9.38 -6.47 -0.76
C GLY A 192 -10.55 -6.38 0.22
N SER A 193 -10.33 -5.85 1.42
CA SER A 193 -11.39 -5.68 2.44
C SER A 193 -11.37 -4.32 3.14
N ALA A 194 -10.85 -3.29 2.44
CA ALA A 194 -10.87 -1.89 2.87
C ALA A 194 -10.82 -0.98 1.62
N ARG A 195 -11.16 0.30 1.77
CA ARG A 195 -11.01 1.29 0.69
C ARG A 195 -9.56 1.75 0.55
N HIS A 196 -8.74 0.83 0.05
CA HIS A 196 -7.29 0.93 -0.12
C HIS A 196 -6.87 1.77 -1.34
N PRO A 197 -5.58 2.16 -1.50
CA PRO A 197 -5.14 3.07 -2.57
C PRO A 197 -5.49 2.64 -4.00
N HIS A 198 -5.60 1.34 -4.24
CA HIS A 198 -5.93 0.79 -5.56
C HIS A 198 -7.44 0.58 -5.78
N HIS A 199 -8.32 1.06 -4.89
CA HIS A 199 -9.77 0.77 -4.94
C HIS A 199 -10.48 1.37 -6.16
N SER A 200 -9.88 2.34 -6.85
CA SER A 200 -10.44 2.93 -8.06
C SER A 200 -10.23 2.07 -9.31
N PHE A 201 -9.50 0.96 -9.18
CA PHE A 201 -9.14 0.04 -10.26
C PHE A 201 -9.81 -1.32 -10.03
N ASP A 202 -10.16 -2.03 -11.10
CA ASP A 202 -10.98 -3.25 -11.04
C ASP A 202 -10.16 -4.53 -10.87
N PHE A 203 -8.82 -4.46 -10.91
CA PHE A 203 -7.96 -5.64 -10.71
C PHE A 203 -8.04 -6.23 -9.29
N CYS A 204 -8.51 -5.43 -8.32
CA CYS A 204 -8.75 -5.86 -6.95
C CYS A 204 -10.24 -5.78 -6.61
N ARG A 205 -10.89 -6.93 -6.40
CA ARG A 205 -12.27 -6.98 -5.93
C ARG A 205 -12.30 -6.51 -4.47
N THR A 206 -12.83 -5.32 -4.23
CA THR A 206 -12.81 -4.69 -2.92
C THR A 206 -14.16 -4.87 -2.23
N ALA A 207 -14.20 -5.67 -1.17
CA ALA A 207 -15.41 -5.88 -0.40
C ALA A 207 -15.74 -4.67 0.49
N ARG A 208 -17.03 -4.33 0.61
CA ARG A 208 -17.54 -3.28 1.52
C ARG A 208 -18.28 -3.84 2.71
N THR A 209 -18.64 -5.12 2.66
CA THR A 209 -19.31 -5.84 3.76
C THR A 209 -18.68 -7.20 3.98
N ARG A 210 -18.94 -7.81 5.14
CA ARG A 210 -18.48 -9.17 5.45
C ARG A 210 -19.08 -10.20 4.49
N GLN A 211 -20.33 -10.02 4.08
CA GLN A 211 -21.00 -10.91 3.13
C GLN A 211 -20.36 -10.84 1.76
N GLU A 212 -20.15 -9.62 1.23
CA GLU A 212 -19.46 -9.43 -0.04
C GLU A 212 -18.06 -10.06 0.00
N TYR A 213 -17.34 -9.92 1.11
CA TYR A 213 -16.02 -10.53 1.28
C TYR A 213 -16.09 -12.06 1.26
N GLU A 214 -17.05 -12.69 1.96
CA GLU A 214 -17.24 -14.16 1.92
C GLU A 214 -17.57 -14.64 0.50
N ASP A 215 -18.48 -13.94 -0.20
CA ASP A 215 -18.87 -14.27 -1.58
C ASP A 215 -17.68 -14.15 -2.54
N MET A 216 -16.83 -13.14 -2.34
CA MET A 216 -15.58 -12.99 -3.10
C MET A 216 -14.61 -14.15 -2.84
N LEU A 217 -14.46 -14.60 -1.58
CA LEU A 217 -13.62 -15.75 -1.24
C LEU A 217 -14.16 -17.07 -1.83
N GLN A 218 -15.48 -17.24 -1.94
CA GLN A 218 -16.08 -18.40 -2.62
C GLN A 218 -15.83 -18.37 -4.14
N THR A 219 -15.83 -17.18 -4.71
CA THR A 219 -15.65 -16.93 -6.15
C THR A 219 -14.24 -16.47 -6.51
N TYR A 220 -13.22 -16.86 -5.74
CA TYR A 220 -11.84 -16.34 -5.88
C TYR A 220 -11.22 -16.56 -7.27
N LYS A 221 -11.70 -17.57 -8.03
CA LYS A 221 -11.26 -17.84 -9.41
C LYS A 221 -11.84 -16.87 -10.44
N ALA A 222 -12.84 -16.07 -10.06
CA ALA A 222 -13.43 -15.09 -10.96
C ALA A 222 -12.39 -14.01 -11.29
N ARG A 223 -12.13 -13.83 -12.58
CA ARG A 223 -11.29 -12.73 -13.07
C ARG A 223 -12.17 -11.52 -13.35
N PRO A 224 -11.92 -10.37 -12.72
CA PRO A 224 -12.70 -9.16 -12.99
C PRO A 224 -12.35 -8.54 -14.35
N LEU A 225 -11.16 -8.82 -14.88
CA LEU A 225 -10.59 -8.25 -16.09
C LEU A 225 -9.70 -9.28 -16.81
N SER A 226 -9.39 -9.03 -18.08
CA SER A 226 -8.32 -9.74 -18.77
C SER A 226 -6.95 -9.46 -18.13
N GLN A 227 -5.96 -10.32 -18.40
CA GLN A 227 -4.59 -10.11 -17.93
C GLN A 227 -4.00 -8.78 -18.41
N GLU A 228 -4.25 -8.41 -19.67
CA GLU A 228 -3.76 -7.17 -20.27
C GLU A 228 -4.38 -5.94 -19.60
N GLU A 229 -5.69 -5.96 -19.36
CA GLU A 229 -6.38 -4.87 -18.65
C GLU A 229 -5.91 -4.73 -17.20
N MET A 230 -5.71 -5.84 -16.48
CA MET A 230 -5.13 -5.80 -15.13
C MET A 230 -3.73 -5.19 -15.13
N GLN A 231 -2.89 -5.57 -16.11
CA GLN A 231 -1.56 -5.02 -16.27
C GLN A 231 -1.59 -3.52 -16.52
N GLN A 232 -2.43 -3.07 -17.45
CA GLN A 232 -2.57 -1.66 -17.77
C GLN A 232 -3.05 -0.85 -16.57
N GLN A 233 -4.07 -1.34 -15.85
CA GLN A 233 -4.59 -0.68 -14.66
C GLN A 233 -3.57 -0.67 -13.51
N ALA A 234 -2.78 -1.74 -13.33
CA ALA A 234 -1.69 -1.77 -12.35
C ALA A 234 -0.61 -0.71 -12.64
N LEU A 235 -0.26 -0.53 -13.92
CA LEU A 235 0.67 0.50 -14.36
C LEU A 235 0.11 1.91 -14.16
N ALA A 236 -1.17 2.13 -14.48
CA ALA A 236 -1.85 3.41 -14.24
C ALA A 236 -1.87 3.74 -12.74
N PHE A 237 -2.22 2.76 -11.89
CA PHE A 237 -2.12 2.90 -10.43
C PHE A 237 -0.70 3.27 -10.00
N TYR A 238 0.32 2.52 -10.46
CA TYR A 238 1.71 2.76 -10.07
C TYR A 238 2.16 4.16 -10.48
N TYR A 239 1.79 4.61 -11.68
CA TYR A 239 2.06 5.96 -12.14
C TYR A 239 1.42 6.99 -11.20
N MET A 240 0.10 6.91 -10.98
CA MET A 240 -0.62 7.89 -10.16
C MET A 240 -0.14 7.93 -8.71
N HIS A 241 0.22 6.78 -8.16
CA HIS A 241 0.61 6.67 -6.77
C HIS A 241 2.06 7.08 -6.52
N ASN A 242 2.98 6.79 -7.45
CA ASN A 242 4.42 6.92 -7.21
C ASN A 242 5.10 7.96 -8.10
N LEU A 243 4.59 8.21 -9.31
CA LEU A 243 5.28 8.96 -10.36
C LEU A 243 4.58 10.26 -10.75
N HIS A 244 3.27 10.34 -10.59
CA HIS A 244 2.50 11.52 -10.95
C HIS A 244 2.95 12.71 -10.11
N ASP A 245 3.50 13.70 -10.80
CA ASP A 245 4.15 14.84 -10.19
C ASP A 245 3.17 16.00 -10.04
N ALA A 246 3.21 16.66 -8.88
CA ALA A 246 2.56 17.94 -8.64
C ALA A 246 3.61 19.03 -8.35
N GLY A 247 4.79 18.94 -8.98
CA GLY A 247 5.87 19.90 -8.92
C GLY A 247 6.44 20.06 -7.50
N ASP A 248 6.32 21.27 -6.96
CA ASP A 248 6.79 21.67 -5.62
C ASP A 248 6.49 20.67 -4.50
N THR A 249 5.34 20.00 -4.59
CA THR A 249 4.86 19.04 -3.59
C THR A 249 5.79 17.84 -3.47
N ARG A 250 6.34 17.36 -4.59
CA ARG A 250 7.16 16.16 -4.64
C ARG A 250 8.59 16.43 -4.18
N ASP A 251 9.15 17.57 -4.53
CA ASP A 251 10.48 17.93 -4.04
C ASP A 251 10.48 18.18 -2.53
N LEU A 252 9.41 18.79 -2.02
CA LEU A 252 9.22 18.93 -0.57
C LEU A 252 9.06 17.57 0.12
N GLN A 253 8.27 16.66 -0.47
CA GLN A 253 8.14 15.29 0.01
C GLN A 253 9.49 14.58 0.04
N LYS A 254 10.31 14.66 -1.02
CA LYS A 254 11.65 14.03 -1.06
C LYS A 254 12.55 14.57 0.07
N ALA A 255 12.58 15.88 0.27
CA ALA A 255 13.35 16.49 1.35
C ALA A 255 12.86 16.02 2.73
N PHE A 256 11.56 15.89 2.91
CA PHE A 256 10.96 15.38 4.14
C PHE A 256 11.27 13.90 4.39
N VAL A 257 11.18 13.05 3.36
CA VAL A 257 11.55 11.63 3.45
C VAL A 257 13.04 11.49 3.77
N ALA A 258 13.91 12.33 3.19
CA ALA A 258 15.34 12.33 3.51
C ALA A 258 15.59 12.65 4.99
N PHE A 259 14.93 13.69 5.51
CA PHE A 259 14.98 14.02 6.95
C PHE A 259 14.44 12.88 7.82
N TRP A 260 13.27 12.32 7.48
CA TRP A 260 12.69 11.21 8.20
C TRP A 260 13.64 10.00 8.25
N ARG A 261 14.32 9.67 7.13
CA ARG A 261 15.29 8.57 7.07
C ARG A 261 16.50 8.85 7.96
N ALA A 262 17.04 10.06 7.95
CA ALA A 262 18.16 10.45 8.83
C ALA A 262 17.82 10.24 10.32
N CYS A 263 16.56 10.47 10.71
CA CYS A 263 16.10 10.27 12.07
C CYS A 263 15.80 8.80 12.44
N ASN A 264 15.38 7.96 11.49
CA ASN A 264 14.75 6.66 11.79
C ASN A 264 15.48 5.44 11.22
N MET A 265 16.49 5.62 10.37
CA MET A 265 17.19 4.54 9.68
C MET A 265 18.68 4.53 10.04
N GLY A 266 19.19 3.38 10.46
CA GLY A 266 20.60 3.20 10.84
C GLY A 266 20.93 3.72 12.24
N GLU A 267 22.21 3.97 12.50
CA GLU A 267 22.67 4.71 13.68
C GLU A 267 22.64 6.22 13.33
N PRO A 268 21.72 7.00 13.91
CA PRO A 268 21.59 8.40 13.55
C PRO A 268 22.82 9.18 14.03
N ALA A 269 23.50 9.86 13.12
CA ALA A 269 24.54 10.83 13.45
C ALA A 269 23.93 12.23 13.50
N ASP A 270 24.18 12.99 14.57
CA ASP A 270 23.62 14.33 14.77
C ASP A 270 23.87 15.26 13.56
N GLU A 271 25.08 15.21 12.99
CA GLU A 271 25.45 15.98 11.79
C GLU A 271 24.57 15.64 10.56
N SER A 272 24.22 14.36 10.37
CA SER A 272 23.37 13.92 9.26
C SER A 272 21.92 14.34 9.45
N ILE A 273 21.43 14.32 10.70
CA ILE A 273 20.08 14.78 11.03
C ILE A 273 20.00 16.28 10.80
N GLU A 274 20.98 17.04 11.31
CA GLU A 274 21.05 18.50 11.16
C GLU A 274 21.10 18.90 9.69
N ALA A 275 21.96 18.26 8.89
CA ALA A 275 22.06 18.54 7.45
C ALA A 275 20.73 18.28 6.73
N ALA A 276 20.06 17.15 7.01
CA ALA A 276 18.78 16.81 6.39
C ALA A 276 17.65 17.76 6.84
N PHE A 277 17.64 18.16 8.12
CA PHE A 277 16.72 19.15 8.64
C PHE A 277 16.89 20.51 7.97
N LEU A 278 18.12 21.02 7.89
CA LEU A 278 18.44 22.29 7.24
C LEU A 278 18.08 22.24 5.75
N SER A 279 18.31 21.10 5.08
CA SER A 279 17.89 20.91 3.69
C SER A 279 16.38 20.99 3.50
N LEU A 280 15.59 20.45 4.45
CA LEU A 280 14.13 20.54 4.43
C LEU A 280 13.67 21.98 4.73
N ALA A 281 14.18 22.58 5.81
CA ALA A 281 13.77 23.89 6.29
C ALA A 281 14.11 25.02 5.29
N ASN A 282 15.25 24.91 4.61
CA ASN A 282 15.67 25.89 3.60
C ASN A 282 15.12 25.58 2.19
N HIS A 283 14.33 24.51 2.02
CA HIS A 283 13.81 24.14 0.72
C HIS A 283 12.81 25.22 0.21
N PRO A 284 12.93 25.73 -1.03
CA PRO A 284 12.04 26.77 -1.55
C PRO A 284 10.55 26.38 -1.48
N SER A 285 10.24 25.10 -1.72
CA SER A 285 8.87 24.58 -1.58
C SER A 285 8.36 24.57 -0.13
N PHE A 286 9.24 24.41 0.86
CA PHE A 286 8.87 24.52 2.28
C PHE A 286 8.50 25.95 2.63
N ALA A 287 9.29 26.94 2.18
CA ALA A 287 8.97 28.36 2.36
C ALA A 287 7.61 28.70 1.73
N ARG A 288 7.36 28.27 0.48
CA ARG A 288 6.05 28.47 -0.17
C ARG A 288 4.90 27.79 0.59
N PHE A 289 5.12 26.60 1.11
CA PHE A 289 4.15 25.90 1.96
C PHE A 289 3.84 26.69 3.23
N ALA A 290 4.87 27.15 3.96
CA ALA A 290 4.72 27.94 5.18
C ALA A 290 3.98 29.27 4.91
N THR A 291 4.34 29.99 3.85
CA THR A 291 3.63 31.22 3.45
C THR A 291 2.15 30.97 3.16
N LYS A 292 1.80 29.85 2.51
CA LYS A 292 0.39 29.48 2.28
C LYS A 292 -0.37 29.24 3.57
N LEU A 293 0.28 28.67 4.60
CA LEU A 293 -0.34 28.47 5.91
C LEU A 293 -0.59 29.80 6.63
N VAL A 294 0.40 30.71 6.62
CA VAL A 294 0.31 32.02 7.31
C VAL A 294 -0.71 32.93 6.64
N ASN A 295 -0.63 33.12 5.31
CA ASN A 295 -1.52 34.04 4.59
C ASN A 295 -3.01 33.60 4.66
N ARG A 296 -3.28 32.31 4.86
CA ARG A 296 -4.66 31.82 5.05
C ARG A 296 -5.20 32.12 6.45
N GLN A 297 -4.35 32.10 7.47
CA GLN A 297 -4.77 32.51 8.83
C GLN A 297 -5.15 33.99 8.86
N GLU A 298 -4.38 34.85 8.20
CA GLU A 298 -4.67 36.30 8.15
C GLU A 298 -6.01 36.60 7.47
N ASN A 299 -6.34 35.91 6.38
CA ASN A 299 -7.63 36.08 5.70
C ASN A 299 -8.83 35.60 6.55
N LEU A 300 -8.67 34.50 7.32
CA LEU A 300 -9.70 34.01 8.23
C LEU A 300 -9.90 34.95 9.43
N SER A 301 -8.83 35.53 9.96
CA SER A 301 -8.88 36.52 11.05
C SER A 301 -9.54 37.82 10.61
N GLN A 302 -9.34 38.26 9.36
CA GLN A 302 -10.02 39.43 8.81
C GLN A 302 -11.52 39.18 8.64
N HIS A 303 -11.97 38.02 8.15
CA HIS A 303 -13.40 37.71 8.05
C HIS A 303 -14.10 37.51 9.40
N ALA A 304 -13.40 36.99 10.41
CA ALA A 304 -13.94 36.87 11.76
C ALA A 304 -14.08 38.22 12.50
N ALA A 305 -13.42 39.28 12.03
CA ALA A 305 -13.52 40.63 12.60
C ALA A 305 -14.69 41.46 12.01
N TYR A 306 -15.41 40.94 11.01
CA TYR A 306 -16.56 41.59 10.36
C TYR A 306 -17.92 40.95 10.71
N HIS A 307 -17.97 40.06 11.72
CA HIS A 307 -19.18 39.48 12.29
C HIS A 307 -19.17 39.62 13.81
#